data_AF-A0A6F9C5W3-F1
#
_entry.id   AF-A0A6F9C5W3-F1
#
_cell.length_a   1.000
_cell.length_b   1.000
_cell.length_c   1.000
_cell.angle_alpha   90.00
_cell.angle_beta   90.00
_cell.angle_gamma   90.00
#
_symmetry.space_group_name_H-M   'P 1'
#
loop_
_entity.id
_entity.type
_entity.pdbx_description
1 polymer ?
#
loop_
_entity_poly.entity_id
_entity_poly.type
_entity_poly.pdbx_seq_one_letter_code
_entity_poly.pdbx_strand_id
1 'polypeptide(L)'
;MAVAGHSVEIVSPQWNLNSSDYESSFLQSSRQGQALLQRLQGLKKKGINLKIASGMINSVELKSLSRHSEVHYINMTALTKGFLHSSFWVVDRQHIYIGSATMDWRSLSTMKELGIIVYNCSCLALDLHRVFNLYWQLQYKDFIPSFWSKRLSALWNKDENLPLLFNNTKAEVFVSSSPDVFCPKDRTRDLDAISYVIQKAKKFIYISITDYLPLTNRNAHRYWSRIDGMLREALILRNIEVRLLVSCWEQTHPLTFNFVWSLKTLCMELANCSMEAKFFSPREQRDGTLQGINHNRFMVTDSAVYIGNFDWVGNEFTFNAGAGIVINQAEGVKEKNSTLVEQVRAAFERDWYSRHTKSLQANKIPVCNKHQLNQLAHLKIAQPTESSGSKESPNGSL
;
A
#
# COMPACT_ATOMS: atom_id res chain seq x y z
N MET A 1 -20.34 5.08 -8.02
CA MET A 1 -20.76 5.56 -9.37
C MET A 1 -22.26 5.49 -9.62
N ALA A 2 -22.96 4.38 -9.34
CA ALA A 2 -24.41 4.31 -9.60
C ALA A 2 -25.23 5.34 -8.80
N VAL A 3 -24.73 5.71 -7.62
CA VAL A 3 -25.32 6.71 -6.73
C VAL A 3 -24.83 8.15 -7.00
N ALA A 4 -23.94 8.36 -7.98
CA ALA A 4 -23.36 9.68 -8.22
C ALA A 4 -24.38 10.60 -8.92
N GLY A 5 -24.59 11.79 -8.38
CA GLY A 5 -25.50 12.82 -8.89
C GLY A 5 -24.81 14.06 -9.45
N HIS A 6 -23.64 14.46 -8.95
CA HIS A 6 -23.03 15.75 -9.28
C HIS A 6 -21.54 15.67 -9.64
N SER A 7 -20.73 14.96 -8.85
CA SER A 7 -19.28 14.93 -9.01
C SER A 7 -18.65 13.62 -8.56
N VAL A 8 -17.61 13.20 -9.28
CA VAL A 8 -16.75 12.07 -8.95
C VAL A 8 -15.31 12.55 -9.01
N GLU A 9 -14.60 12.46 -7.89
CA GLU A 9 -13.20 12.84 -7.72
C GLU A 9 -12.38 11.57 -7.49
N ILE A 10 -11.34 11.36 -8.29
CA ILE A 10 -10.55 10.12 -8.29
C ILE A 10 -9.07 10.43 -8.20
N VAL A 11 -8.38 9.72 -7.31
CA VAL A 11 -6.92 9.66 -7.26
C VAL A 11 -6.51 8.20 -7.47
N SER A 12 -5.56 7.97 -8.37
CA SER A 12 -5.01 6.63 -8.61
C SER A 12 -3.58 6.72 -9.14
N PRO A 13 -2.67 5.82 -8.72
CA PRO A 13 -1.30 5.76 -9.24
C PRO A 13 -1.20 5.30 -10.69
N GLN A 14 -2.14 4.45 -11.10
CA GLN A 14 -2.12 3.79 -12.40
C GLN A 14 -3.45 4.02 -13.11
N TRP A 15 -3.41 3.97 -14.43
CA TRP A 15 -4.56 4.10 -15.33
C TRP A 15 -4.36 3.17 -16.52
N ASN A 16 -4.71 1.90 -16.31
CA ASN A 16 -4.58 0.79 -17.25
C ASN A 16 -5.87 -0.05 -17.20
N LEU A 17 -6.99 0.56 -17.58
CA LEU A 17 -8.31 -0.09 -17.49
C LEU A 17 -8.62 -0.99 -18.70
N ASN A 18 -7.85 -0.88 -19.79
CA ASN A 18 -7.90 -1.83 -20.90
C ASN A 18 -6.73 -2.80 -20.81
N SER A 19 -6.93 -4.06 -21.18
CA SER A 19 -5.82 -4.98 -21.46
C SER A 19 -5.20 -4.59 -22.80
N SER A 20 -3.86 -4.57 -22.86
CA SER A 20 -3.14 -4.40 -24.13
C SER A 20 -3.37 -5.60 -25.06
N ASP A 21 -3.17 -5.43 -26.37
CA ASP A 21 -3.35 -6.51 -27.36
C ASP A 21 -2.43 -7.73 -27.11
N TYR A 22 -1.30 -7.53 -26.42
CA TYR A 22 -0.37 -8.58 -25.99
C TYR A 22 -0.89 -9.44 -24.83
N GLU A 23 -1.92 -8.97 -24.10
CA GLU A 23 -2.57 -9.66 -22.97
C GLU A 23 -3.91 -10.31 -23.40
N SER A 24 -4.02 -10.76 -24.66
CA SER A 24 -5.28 -11.27 -25.24
C SER A 24 -5.89 -12.48 -24.49
N SER A 25 -5.07 -13.27 -23.78
CA SER A 25 -5.54 -14.35 -22.90
C SER A 25 -6.35 -13.85 -21.69
N PHE A 26 -6.25 -12.56 -21.36
CA PHE A 26 -6.94 -11.94 -20.22
C PHE A 26 -8.16 -11.09 -20.62
N LEU A 27 -8.62 -11.17 -21.87
CA LEU A 27 -9.77 -10.40 -22.38
C LEU A 27 -11.04 -10.55 -21.53
N GLN A 28 -11.27 -11.71 -20.89
CA GLN A 28 -12.40 -11.86 -19.97
C GLN A 28 -12.19 -11.11 -18.65
N SER A 29 -10.98 -11.16 -18.10
CA SER A 29 -10.61 -10.49 -16.85
C SER A 29 -10.61 -8.97 -17.00
N SER A 30 -10.25 -8.44 -18.18
CA SER A 30 -10.21 -7.00 -18.43
C SER A 30 -11.58 -6.35 -18.68
N ARG A 31 -12.66 -7.14 -18.88
CA ARG A 31 -14.02 -6.62 -19.10
C ARG A 31 -14.49 -5.66 -18.01
N GLN A 32 -14.12 -5.93 -16.75
CA GLN A 32 -14.50 -5.07 -15.63
C GLN A 32 -13.83 -3.70 -15.71
N GLY A 33 -12.54 -3.67 -16.08
CA GLY A 33 -11.79 -2.43 -16.33
C GLY A 33 -12.38 -1.65 -17.52
N GLN A 34 -12.65 -2.33 -18.63
CA GLN A 34 -13.27 -1.73 -19.81
C GLN A 34 -14.65 -1.12 -19.49
N ALA A 35 -15.48 -1.87 -18.76
CA ALA A 35 -16.79 -1.40 -18.32
C ALA A 35 -16.68 -0.19 -17.37
N LEU A 36 -15.67 -0.18 -16.50
CA LEU A 36 -15.37 0.96 -15.63
C LEU A 36 -14.99 2.20 -16.45
N LEU A 37 -14.07 2.05 -17.40
CA LEU A 37 -13.63 3.13 -18.29
C LEU A 37 -14.79 3.72 -19.08
N GLN A 38 -15.64 2.88 -19.68
CA GLN A 38 -16.83 3.31 -20.41
C GLN A 38 -17.80 4.08 -19.51
N ARG A 39 -18.00 3.62 -18.26
CA ARG A 39 -18.85 4.32 -17.28
C ARG A 39 -18.28 5.70 -16.93
N LEU A 40 -16.97 5.81 -16.72
CA LEU A 40 -16.29 7.07 -16.43
C LEU A 40 -16.41 8.07 -17.60
N GLN A 41 -16.18 7.62 -18.83
CA GLN A 41 -16.36 8.43 -20.04
C GLN A 41 -17.82 8.89 -20.23
N GLY A 42 -18.78 8.06 -19.81
CA GLY A 42 -20.21 8.35 -19.88
C GLY A 42 -20.72 9.35 -18.82
N LEU A 43 -19.94 9.71 -17.80
CA LEU A 43 -20.39 10.58 -16.71
C LEU A 43 -20.79 11.98 -17.18
N LYS A 44 -20.03 12.57 -18.12
CA LYS A 44 -20.33 13.89 -18.67
C LYS A 44 -21.70 13.95 -19.35
N LYS A 45 -22.11 12.87 -20.03
CA LYS A 45 -23.44 12.76 -20.66
C LYS A 45 -24.58 12.72 -19.64
N LYS A 46 -24.27 12.33 -18.39
CA LYS A 46 -25.22 12.33 -17.26
C LYS A 46 -25.18 13.63 -16.46
N GLY A 47 -24.42 14.64 -16.88
CA GLY A 47 -24.23 15.89 -16.13
C GLY A 47 -23.35 15.76 -14.89
N ILE A 48 -22.60 14.66 -14.75
CA ILE A 48 -21.74 14.40 -13.60
C ILE A 48 -20.30 14.82 -13.93
N ASN A 49 -19.71 15.67 -13.08
CA ASN A 49 -18.35 16.16 -13.25
C ASN A 49 -17.33 15.13 -12.75
N LEU A 50 -16.50 14.61 -13.66
CA LEU A 50 -15.38 13.74 -13.31
C LEU A 50 -14.10 14.58 -13.19
N LYS A 51 -13.44 14.47 -12.03
CA LYS A 51 -12.16 15.12 -11.72
C LYS A 51 -11.12 14.08 -11.33
N ILE A 52 -9.98 14.08 -11.99
CA ILE A 52 -8.93 13.07 -11.82
C ILE A 52 -7.62 13.75 -11.42
N ALA A 53 -7.04 13.33 -10.30
CA ALA A 53 -5.67 13.65 -9.94
C ALA A 53 -4.78 12.43 -10.19
N SER A 54 -3.72 12.61 -10.98
CA SER A 54 -2.79 11.54 -11.34
C SER A 54 -1.35 12.03 -11.32
N GLY A 55 -0.40 11.13 -11.08
CA GLY A 55 1.01 11.39 -11.39
C GLY A 55 1.22 11.59 -12.89
N MET A 56 2.39 12.11 -13.26
CA MET A 56 2.82 12.21 -14.65
C MET A 56 3.14 10.83 -15.23
N ILE A 57 2.13 10.15 -15.74
CA ILE A 57 2.24 8.84 -16.39
C ILE A 57 1.74 8.90 -17.84
N ASN A 58 2.33 8.10 -18.71
CA ASN A 58 1.87 7.97 -20.09
C ASN A 58 0.76 6.90 -20.18
N SER A 59 -0.49 7.32 -20.08
CA SER A 59 -1.68 6.45 -20.17
C SER A 59 -2.58 6.87 -21.33
N VAL A 60 -2.98 5.89 -22.15
CA VAL A 60 -3.93 6.09 -23.26
C VAL A 60 -5.33 6.37 -22.70
N GLU A 61 -5.68 5.71 -21.60
CA GLU A 61 -6.95 5.85 -20.88
C GLU A 61 -7.10 7.26 -20.32
N LEU A 62 -6.06 7.81 -19.68
CA LEU A 62 -6.09 9.20 -19.19
C LEU A 62 -6.25 10.21 -20.34
N LYS A 63 -5.54 10.01 -21.46
CA LYS A 63 -5.69 10.86 -22.67
C LYS A 63 -7.09 10.77 -23.27
N SER A 64 -7.76 9.63 -23.12
CA SER A 64 -9.14 9.44 -23.56
C SER A 64 -10.14 10.09 -22.60
N LEU A 65 -9.90 9.95 -21.29
CA LEU A 65 -10.71 10.55 -20.23
C LEU A 65 -10.62 12.08 -20.23
N SER A 66 -9.46 12.67 -20.54
CA SER A 66 -9.29 14.13 -20.57
C SER A 66 -10.16 14.84 -21.62
N ARG A 67 -10.67 14.12 -22.62
CA ARG A 67 -11.67 14.64 -23.58
C ARG A 67 -13.05 14.86 -22.95
N HIS A 68 -13.33 14.19 -21.83
CA HIS A 68 -14.64 14.13 -21.18
C HIS A 68 -14.61 14.57 -19.72
N SER A 69 -13.43 14.82 -19.14
CA SER A 69 -13.24 15.07 -17.71
C SER A 69 -12.05 15.98 -17.44
N GLU A 70 -11.99 16.56 -16.25
CA GLU A 70 -10.86 17.38 -15.81
C GLU A 70 -9.77 16.47 -15.24
N VAL A 71 -8.58 16.49 -15.84
CA VAL A 71 -7.44 15.67 -15.42
C VAL A 71 -6.28 16.58 -15.01
N HIS A 72 -5.87 16.49 -13.75
CA HIS A 72 -4.73 17.21 -13.19
C HIS A 72 -3.55 16.26 -13.03
N TYR A 73 -2.44 16.61 -13.69
CA TYR A 73 -1.18 15.87 -13.60
C TYR A 73 -0.26 16.53 -12.57
N ILE A 74 0.32 15.70 -11.70
CA ILE A 74 1.16 16.13 -10.58
C ILE A 74 2.59 15.65 -10.81
N ASN A 75 3.53 16.59 -10.83
CA ASN A 75 4.95 16.30 -11.02
C ASN A 75 5.61 15.90 -9.69
N MET A 76 5.30 14.68 -9.23
CA MET A 76 5.85 14.14 -7.98
C MET A 76 7.39 14.04 -7.99
N THR A 77 7.99 13.80 -9.16
CA THR A 77 9.44 13.79 -9.34
C THR A 77 10.07 15.16 -9.07
N ALA A 78 9.41 16.26 -9.46
CA ALA A 78 9.87 17.60 -9.11
C ALA A 78 9.68 17.88 -7.62
N LEU A 79 8.50 17.55 -7.07
CA LEU A 79 8.08 17.93 -5.72
C LEU A 79 8.81 17.16 -4.61
N THR A 80 8.85 15.83 -4.69
CA THR A 80 9.34 14.96 -3.61
C THR A 80 10.37 13.94 -4.07
N LYS A 81 10.69 13.90 -5.37
CA LYS A 81 11.50 12.83 -6.00
C LYS A 81 10.87 11.43 -5.88
N GLY A 82 9.56 11.37 -5.66
CA GLY A 82 8.79 10.13 -5.58
C GLY A 82 7.62 10.09 -6.56
N PHE A 83 6.60 9.31 -6.22
CA PHE A 83 5.42 9.07 -7.06
C PHE A 83 4.12 9.25 -6.26
N LEU A 84 3.01 9.40 -6.98
CA LEU A 84 1.67 9.41 -6.39
C LEU A 84 1.18 7.96 -6.33
N HIS A 85 1.06 7.42 -5.12
CA HIS A 85 0.54 6.07 -4.83
C HIS A 85 -0.88 6.09 -4.25
N SER A 86 -1.42 7.26 -3.90
CA SER A 86 -2.78 7.38 -3.38
C SER A 86 -3.82 6.74 -4.29
N SER A 87 -4.69 5.91 -3.71
CA SER A 87 -5.86 5.36 -4.38
C SER A 87 -7.11 5.53 -3.53
N PHE A 88 -7.95 6.48 -3.95
CA PHE A 88 -9.22 6.75 -3.29
C PHE A 88 -10.16 7.54 -4.20
N TRP A 89 -11.45 7.50 -3.86
CA TRP A 89 -12.51 8.19 -4.56
C TRP A 89 -13.31 9.02 -3.58
N VAL A 90 -13.78 10.18 -4.03
CA VAL A 90 -14.81 10.97 -3.35
C VAL A 90 -15.95 11.20 -4.34
N VAL A 91 -17.16 10.82 -3.96
CA VAL A 91 -18.37 10.94 -4.81
C VAL A 91 -19.36 11.86 -4.10
N ASP A 92 -19.76 12.93 -4.77
CA ASP A 92 -20.70 13.95 -4.30
C ASP A 92 -20.39 14.54 -2.92
N ARG A 93 -19.14 14.42 -2.45
CA ARG A 93 -18.74 14.73 -1.07
C ARG A 93 -19.60 14.01 -0.03
N GLN A 94 -20.08 12.82 -0.36
CA GLN A 94 -20.98 12.02 0.47
C GLN A 94 -20.53 10.56 0.59
N HIS A 95 -19.91 10.01 -0.45
CA HIS A 95 -19.41 8.64 -0.46
C HIS A 95 -17.92 8.61 -0.74
N ILE A 96 -17.23 7.64 -0.16
CA ILE A 96 -15.81 7.44 -0.40
C ILE A 96 -15.47 5.98 -0.69
N TYR A 97 -14.37 5.80 -1.42
CA TYR A 97 -13.61 4.56 -1.45
C TYR A 97 -12.16 4.88 -1.07
N ILE A 98 -11.51 4.04 -0.27
CA ILE A 98 -10.06 4.09 -0.03
C ILE A 98 -9.56 2.66 0.18
N GLY A 99 -8.42 2.34 -0.43
CA GLY A 99 -7.85 0.99 -0.35
C GLY A 99 -6.69 0.78 -1.31
N SER A 100 -6.30 -0.48 -1.49
CA SER A 100 -5.15 -0.84 -2.31
C SER A 100 -5.46 -0.94 -3.81
N ALA A 101 -6.73 -1.10 -4.21
CA ALA A 101 -7.08 -1.25 -5.63
C ALA A 101 -6.88 0.04 -6.40
N THR A 102 -6.24 -0.05 -7.57
CA THR A 102 -5.92 1.08 -8.45
C THR A 102 -6.81 1.06 -9.71
N MET A 103 -6.68 2.04 -10.61
CA MET A 103 -7.32 1.98 -11.95
C MET A 103 -6.54 1.05 -12.90
N ASP A 104 -6.21 -0.15 -12.45
CA ASP A 104 -5.71 -1.25 -13.25
C ASP A 104 -6.81 -2.31 -13.35
N TRP A 105 -7.07 -2.81 -14.56
CA TRP A 105 -7.99 -3.92 -14.77
C TRP A 105 -7.61 -5.16 -13.94
N ARG A 106 -6.31 -5.32 -13.62
CA ARG A 106 -5.79 -6.40 -12.76
C ARG A 106 -6.23 -6.22 -11.30
N SER A 107 -6.18 -5.00 -10.76
CA SER A 107 -6.71 -4.69 -9.41
C SER A 107 -8.20 -5.07 -9.27
N LEU A 108 -8.96 -5.05 -10.36
CA LEU A 108 -10.38 -5.38 -10.35
C LEU A 108 -10.67 -6.88 -10.47
N SER A 109 -9.76 -7.66 -11.08
CA SER A 109 -10.09 -9.01 -11.57
C SER A 109 -9.12 -10.11 -11.17
N THR A 110 -7.82 -9.83 -11.06
CA THR A 110 -6.77 -10.85 -10.90
C THR A 110 -5.90 -10.63 -9.67
N MET A 111 -5.70 -9.39 -9.26
CA MET A 111 -5.01 -9.05 -8.02
C MET A 111 -5.98 -9.12 -6.86
N LYS A 112 -5.44 -9.47 -5.71
CA LYS A 112 -6.19 -9.49 -4.47
C LYS A 112 -5.94 -8.18 -3.75
N GLU A 113 -7.00 -7.37 -3.71
CA GLU A 113 -7.00 -6.04 -3.14
C GLU A 113 -7.99 -5.97 -1.96
N LEU A 114 -7.77 -5.00 -1.08
CA LEU A 114 -8.68 -4.69 0.02
C LEU A 114 -8.87 -3.18 0.14
N GLY A 115 -10.10 -2.78 0.39
CA GLY A 115 -10.46 -1.40 0.66
C GLY A 115 -11.82 -1.32 1.31
N ILE A 116 -12.21 -0.11 1.67
CA ILE A 116 -13.51 0.18 2.25
C ILE A 116 -14.28 1.14 1.36
N ILE A 117 -15.58 0.95 1.31
CA ILE A 117 -16.51 1.91 0.73
C ILE A 117 -17.41 2.39 1.85
N VAL A 118 -17.47 3.70 2.03
CA VAL A 118 -18.37 4.33 3.00
C VAL A 118 -19.42 5.12 2.25
N TYR A 119 -20.68 4.80 2.49
CA TYR A 119 -21.82 5.50 1.91
C TYR A 119 -22.42 6.47 2.93
N ASN A 120 -22.95 7.61 2.44
CA ASN A 120 -23.72 8.56 3.23
C ASN A 120 -22.96 9.12 4.45
N CYS A 121 -21.69 9.44 4.28
CA CYS A 121 -20.83 10.01 5.32
C CYS A 121 -20.15 11.27 4.77
N SER A 122 -20.89 12.37 4.75
CA SER A 122 -20.41 13.65 4.21
C SER A 122 -19.25 14.24 5.01
N CYS A 123 -19.21 14.02 6.33
CA CYS A 123 -18.11 14.48 7.19
C CYS A 123 -16.77 13.82 6.83
N LEU A 124 -16.74 12.50 6.67
CA LEU A 124 -15.54 11.77 6.26
C LEU A 124 -15.19 12.06 4.79
N ALA A 125 -16.20 12.14 3.91
CA ALA A 125 -15.99 12.48 2.50
C ALA A 125 -15.42 13.88 2.33
N LEU A 126 -15.84 14.85 3.15
CA LEU A 126 -15.28 16.20 3.14
C LEU A 126 -13.82 16.20 3.60
N ASP A 127 -13.45 15.41 4.60
CA ASP A 127 -12.07 15.32 5.07
C ASP A 127 -11.14 14.70 4.01
N LEU A 128 -11.58 13.60 3.38
CA LEU A 128 -10.84 12.98 2.28
C LEU A 128 -10.77 13.88 1.04
N HIS A 129 -11.83 14.66 0.76
CA HIS A 129 -11.82 15.68 -0.28
C HIS A 129 -10.74 16.75 -0.05
N ARG A 130 -10.37 17.07 1.20
CA ARG A 130 -9.26 17.99 1.46
C ARG A 130 -7.92 17.40 1.02
N VAL A 131 -7.73 16.09 1.13
CA VAL A 131 -6.58 15.38 0.56
C VAL A 131 -6.61 15.44 -0.97
N PHE A 132 -7.77 15.21 -1.59
CA PHE A 132 -7.94 15.38 -3.04
C PHE A 132 -7.56 16.80 -3.50
N ASN A 133 -8.07 17.84 -2.82
CA ASN A 133 -7.78 19.23 -3.17
C ASN A 133 -6.30 19.60 -3.02
N LEU A 134 -5.59 18.99 -2.08
CA LEU A 134 -4.15 19.19 -1.95
C LEU A 134 -3.46 18.77 -3.25
N TYR A 135 -3.74 17.56 -3.72
CA TYR A 135 -3.23 17.05 -5.00
C TYR A 135 -3.70 17.91 -6.17
N TRP A 136 -4.96 18.31 -6.18
CA TRP A 136 -5.55 19.14 -7.23
C TRP A 136 -4.83 20.49 -7.41
N GLN A 137 -4.43 21.13 -6.31
CA GLN A 137 -3.75 22.43 -6.30
C GLN A 137 -2.27 22.37 -6.70
N LEU A 138 -1.70 21.16 -6.74
CA LEU A 138 -0.32 20.94 -7.16
C LEU A 138 -0.16 20.84 -8.69
N GLN A 139 -1.26 20.95 -9.45
CA GLN A 139 -1.18 21.05 -10.90
C GLN A 139 -0.30 22.24 -11.28
N TYR A 140 0.74 21.98 -12.08
CA TYR A 140 1.75 22.96 -12.51
C TYR A 140 2.67 23.51 -11.42
N LYS A 141 2.78 22.83 -10.27
CA LYS A 141 3.77 23.16 -9.23
C LYS A 141 4.97 22.24 -9.35
N ASP A 142 6.16 22.84 -9.37
CA ASP A 142 7.44 22.13 -9.27
C ASP A 142 8.07 22.26 -7.87
N PHE A 143 7.43 23.01 -6.97
CA PHE A 143 7.85 23.15 -5.58
C PHE A 143 6.64 23.08 -4.64
N ILE A 144 6.90 22.67 -3.40
CA ILE A 144 5.89 22.56 -2.35
C ILE A 144 5.71 23.94 -1.70
N PRO A 145 4.47 24.45 -1.55
CA PRO A 145 4.24 25.69 -0.82
C PRO A 145 4.76 25.62 0.62
N SER A 146 5.32 26.72 1.12
CA SER A 146 5.80 26.79 2.52
C SER A 146 4.65 26.73 3.53
N PHE A 147 3.43 27.12 3.13
CA PHE A 147 2.22 27.01 3.92
C PHE A 147 1.05 26.51 3.06
N TRP A 148 0.23 25.66 3.67
CA TRP A 148 -1.00 25.16 3.06
C TRP A 148 -2.19 26.04 3.45
N SER A 149 -3.16 26.19 2.55
CA SER A 149 -4.42 26.88 2.86
C SER A 149 -5.15 26.18 4.01
N LYS A 150 -5.81 26.95 4.89
CA LYS A 150 -6.69 26.40 5.95
C LYS A 150 -7.78 25.48 5.42
N ARG A 151 -8.16 25.62 4.14
CA ARG A 151 -9.12 24.73 3.47
C ARG A 151 -8.61 23.30 3.28
N LEU A 152 -7.30 23.07 3.43
CA LEU A 152 -6.64 21.77 3.33
C LEU A 152 -6.31 21.15 4.69
N SER A 153 -6.45 21.90 5.79
CA SER A 153 -6.25 21.37 7.15
C SER A 153 -7.13 20.16 7.39
N ALA A 154 -6.68 19.19 8.17
CA ALA A 154 -7.55 18.05 8.49
C ALA A 154 -8.74 18.48 9.35
N LEU A 155 -9.86 17.79 9.19
CA LEU A 155 -11.00 17.91 10.09
C LEU A 155 -10.88 16.99 11.30
N TRP A 156 -10.21 15.84 11.12
CA TRP A 156 -10.06 14.80 12.13
C TRP A 156 -8.65 14.23 12.06
N ASN A 157 -8.17 13.78 13.21
CA ASN A 157 -6.80 13.29 13.37
C ASN A 157 -6.75 12.20 14.46
N LYS A 158 -5.55 11.70 14.76
CA LYS A 158 -5.36 10.63 15.76
C LYS A 158 -5.81 11.01 17.18
N ASP A 159 -5.77 12.30 17.53
CA ASP A 159 -6.11 12.83 18.86
C ASP A 159 -7.60 13.19 18.92
N GLU A 160 -8.14 13.77 17.84
CA GLU A 160 -9.56 14.11 17.65
C GLU A 160 -10.16 13.26 16.51
N ASN A 161 -10.67 12.08 16.88
CA ASN A 161 -11.22 11.12 15.93
C ASN A 161 -12.68 11.47 15.57
N LEU A 162 -13.13 11.13 14.35
CA LEU A 162 -14.54 11.27 13.94
C LEU A 162 -15.36 10.07 14.44
N PRO A 163 -16.31 10.25 15.39
CA PRO A 163 -17.21 9.18 15.79
C PRO A 163 -18.23 8.88 14.69
N LEU A 164 -18.36 7.60 14.33
CA LEU A 164 -19.28 7.10 13.31
C LEU A 164 -19.99 5.82 13.78
N LEU A 165 -21.04 5.47 13.05
CA LEU A 165 -21.71 4.17 13.14
C LEU A 165 -21.51 3.42 11.82
N PHE A 166 -20.73 2.36 11.83
CA PHE A 166 -20.62 1.44 10.70
C PHE A 166 -21.48 0.21 10.95
N ASN A 167 -22.52 0.00 10.14
CA ASN A 167 -23.45 -1.13 10.29
C ASN A 167 -23.99 -1.24 11.74
N ASN A 168 -24.35 -0.10 12.33
CA ASN A 168 -24.77 0.09 13.72
C ASN A 168 -23.69 -0.11 14.80
N THR A 169 -22.46 -0.46 14.42
CA THR A 169 -21.34 -0.57 15.36
C THR A 169 -20.61 0.77 15.51
N LYS A 170 -20.38 1.20 16.76
CA LYS A 170 -19.64 2.44 17.05
C LYS A 170 -18.18 2.30 16.66
N ALA A 171 -17.70 3.28 15.90
CA ALA A 171 -16.32 3.37 15.48
C ALA A 171 -15.82 4.81 15.53
N GLU A 172 -14.51 4.99 15.57
CA GLU A 172 -13.86 6.28 15.48
C GLU A 172 -12.87 6.27 14.32
N VAL A 173 -12.88 7.31 13.49
CA VAL A 173 -12.17 7.30 12.20
C VAL A 173 -11.34 8.56 11.99
N PHE A 174 -10.18 8.42 11.35
CA PHE A 174 -9.45 9.54 10.80
C PHE A 174 -8.65 9.13 9.56
N VAL A 175 -8.32 10.13 8.73
CA VAL A 175 -7.52 9.96 7.51
C VAL A 175 -6.08 10.43 7.77
N SER A 176 -5.12 9.68 7.24
CA SER A 176 -3.71 10.01 7.26
C SER A 176 -3.16 10.31 5.86
N SER A 177 -2.00 10.95 5.80
CA SER A 177 -1.34 11.29 4.53
C SER A 177 0.18 11.16 4.63
N SER A 178 0.81 11.13 3.46
CA SER A 178 2.26 11.07 3.29
C SER A 178 2.65 11.74 1.98
N PRO A 179 3.90 12.22 1.81
CA PRO A 179 4.92 12.33 2.85
C PRO A 179 4.62 13.49 3.82
N ASP A 180 5.45 13.68 4.84
CA ASP A 180 5.27 14.73 5.86
C ASP A 180 5.02 16.12 5.26
N VAL A 181 5.67 16.43 4.14
CA VAL A 181 5.49 17.69 3.40
C VAL A 181 4.09 17.88 2.81
N PHE A 182 3.34 16.79 2.62
CA PHE A 182 1.94 16.77 2.17
C PHE A 182 0.96 16.55 3.32
N CYS A 183 1.38 16.83 4.55
CA CYS A 183 0.51 16.87 5.72
C CYS A 183 0.28 18.33 6.13
N PRO A 184 -0.82 18.97 5.69
CA PRO A 184 -1.26 20.26 6.22
C PRO A 184 -1.50 20.20 7.72
N LYS A 185 -1.77 21.37 8.31
CA LYS A 185 -2.11 21.49 9.73
C LYS A 185 -3.14 20.44 10.14
N ASP A 186 -2.88 19.79 11.28
CA ASP A 186 -3.71 18.80 11.95
C ASP A 186 -3.86 17.46 11.18
N ARG A 187 -3.33 17.30 9.96
CA ARG A 187 -3.34 16.00 9.26
C ARG A 187 -2.35 15.05 9.93
N THR A 188 -2.85 13.88 10.32
CA THR A 188 -2.00 12.79 10.83
C THR A 188 -1.13 12.23 9.71
N ARG A 189 0.15 12.01 9.98
CA ARG A 189 1.09 11.37 9.04
C ARG A 189 0.85 9.87 9.01
N ASP A 190 1.05 9.21 7.87
CA ASP A 190 0.86 7.75 7.77
C ASP A 190 1.70 6.96 8.78
N LEU A 191 2.94 7.38 9.03
CA LEU A 191 3.80 6.74 10.05
C LEU A 191 3.25 6.91 11.47
N ASP A 192 2.68 8.08 11.78
CA ASP A 192 2.07 8.32 13.09
C ASP A 192 0.78 7.52 13.25
N ALA A 193 0.01 7.34 12.18
CA ALA A 193 -1.20 6.52 12.15
C ALA A 193 -0.88 5.03 12.36
N ILE A 194 0.13 4.50 11.67
CA ILE A 194 0.62 3.13 11.86
C ILE A 194 1.14 2.94 13.29
N SER A 195 1.95 3.88 13.78
CA SER A 195 2.46 3.87 15.15
C SER A 195 1.32 3.84 16.18
N TYR A 196 0.32 4.71 16.01
CA TYR A 196 -0.86 4.78 16.86
C TYR A 196 -1.60 3.42 16.94
N VAL A 197 -1.81 2.76 15.80
CA VAL A 197 -2.50 1.45 15.77
C VAL A 197 -1.65 0.35 16.44
N ILE A 198 -0.33 0.31 16.18
CA ILE A 198 0.57 -0.66 16.83
C ILE A 198 0.61 -0.44 18.35
N GLN A 199 0.69 0.80 18.80
CA GLN A 199 0.74 1.15 20.23
C GLN A 199 -0.57 0.83 20.95
N LYS A 200 -1.73 0.94 20.28
CA LYS A 200 -3.03 0.59 20.88
C LYS A 200 -3.33 -0.91 20.93
N ALA A 201 -2.69 -1.73 20.10
CA ALA A 201 -2.92 -3.18 20.07
C ALA A 201 -2.62 -3.83 21.43
N LYS A 202 -3.53 -4.60 22.01
CA LYS A 202 -3.33 -5.26 23.32
C LYS A 202 -3.09 -6.76 23.18
N LYS A 203 -3.48 -7.37 22.06
CA LYS A 203 -3.42 -8.84 21.88
C LYS A 203 -2.65 -9.27 20.64
N PHE A 204 -2.98 -8.70 19.49
CA PHE A 204 -2.37 -9.10 18.23
C PHE A 204 -2.24 -7.95 17.24
N ILE A 205 -1.33 -8.11 16.28
CA ILE A 205 -1.11 -7.26 15.12
C ILE A 205 -0.97 -8.18 13.90
N TYR A 206 -1.93 -8.12 12.99
CA TYR A 206 -1.92 -8.89 11.74
C TYR A 206 -1.74 -7.94 10.56
N ILE A 207 -0.76 -8.23 9.70
CA ILE A 207 -0.32 -7.32 8.65
C ILE A 207 -0.33 -8.06 7.32
N SER A 208 -1.01 -7.51 6.32
CA SER A 208 -0.96 -7.99 4.94
C SER A 208 -0.47 -6.87 4.03
N ILE A 209 0.71 -7.08 3.43
CA ILE A 209 1.41 -6.13 2.57
C ILE A 209 2.00 -6.85 1.36
N THR A 210 2.26 -6.11 0.28
CA THR A 210 2.93 -6.67 -0.90
C THR A 210 4.42 -6.86 -0.62
N ASP A 211 5.07 -5.79 -0.14
CA ASP A 211 6.51 -5.77 0.10
C ASP A 211 6.88 -5.29 1.50
N TYR A 212 7.84 -5.97 2.14
CA TYR A 212 8.41 -5.62 3.45
C TYR A 212 9.91 -5.41 3.32
N LEU A 213 10.35 -4.15 3.29
CA LEU A 213 11.76 -3.83 3.12
C LEU A 213 12.10 -2.57 3.93
N PRO A 214 12.53 -2.70 5.19
CA PRO A 214 12.90 -1.58 6.06
C PRO A 214 14.25 -0.95 5.66
N LEU A 215 14.36 -0.57 4.39
CA LEU A 215 15.47 0.14 3.79
C LEU A 215 14.94 1.38 3.07
N THR A 216 15.81 2.38 3.00
CA THR A 216 15.67 3.49 2.06
C THR A 216 16.88 3.50 1.12
N ASN A 217 16.67 3.89 -0.13
CA ASN A 217 17.72 3.94 -1.15
C ASN A 217 17.65 5.25 -1.93
N ARG A 218 18.06 6.36 -1.29
CA ARG A 218 18.19 7.67 -1.97
C ARG A 218 19.56 7.85 -2.60
N ASN A 219 20.62 7.63 -1.81
CA ASN A 219 22.02 7.75 -2.25
C ASN A 219 22.84 6.49 -1.92
N ALA A 220 22.45 5.79 -0.86
CA ALA A 220 22.97 4.50 -0.45
C ALA A 220 21.88 3.77 0.34
N HIS A 221 21.91 2.44 0.33
CA HIS A 221 21.04 1.65 1.18
C HIS A 221 21.28 1.99 2.65
N ARG A 222 20.25 2.51 3.32
CA ARG A 222 20.25 2.79 4.75
C ARG A 222 19.12 2.03 5.40
N TYR A 223 19.39 1.45 6.56
CA TYR A 223 18.36 0.84 7.39
C TYR A 223 17.36 1.90 7.86
N TRP A 224 16.07 1.61 7.69
CA TRP A 224 14.96 2.48 8.02
C TRP A 224 14.10 1.78 9.08
N SER A 225 14.36 2.11 10.35
CA SER A 225 13.84 1.37 11.50
C SER A 225 12.42 1.73 11.92
N ARG A 226 11.73 2.66 11.24
CA ARG A 226 10.50 3.28 11.76
C ARG A 226 9.42 2.26 12.10
N ILE A 227 8.97 1.46 11.14
CA ILE A 227 7.94 0.43 11.37
C ILE A 227 8.57 -0.86 11.95
N ASP A 228 9.73 -1.29 11.43
CA ASP A 228 10.42 -2.51 11.89
C ASP A 228 10.73 -2.46 13.40
N GLY A 229 11.22 -1.32 13.89
CA GLY A 229 11.47 -1.09 15.31
C GLY A 229 10.21 -1.17 16.18
N MET A 230 9.08 -0.61 15.70
CA MET A 230 7.80 -0.69 16.41
C MET A 230 7.30 -2.14 16.54
N LEU A 231 7.49 -2.97 15.51
CA LEU A 231 7.14 -4.39 15.58
C LEU A 231 8.03 -5.13 16.58
N ARG A 232 9.34 -4.88 16.57
CA ARG A 232 10.28 -5.48 17.53
C ARG A 232 9.92 -5.12 18.97
N GLU A 233 9.57 -3.86 19.20
CA GLU A 233 9.13 -3.38 20.51
C GLU A 233 7.82 -4.06 20.95
N ALA A 234 6.83 -4.14 20.06
CA ALA A 234 5.56 -4.80 20.35
C ALA A 234 5.73 -6.30 20.69
N LEU A 235 6.63 -6.98 19.98
CA LEU A 235 6.97 -8.38 20.23
C LEU A 235 7.66 -8.58 21.59
N ILE A 236 8.72 -7.82 21.87
CA ILE A 236 9.62 -8.09 23.00
C ILE A 236 9.14 -7.45 24.30
N LEU A 237 8.68 -6.20 24.25
CA LEU A 237 8.35 -5.43 25.45
C LEU A 237 6.89 -5.57 25.86
N ARG A 238 6.01 -5.95 24.92
CA ARG A 238 4.56 -5.94 25.11
C ARG A 238 3.92 -7.31 24.89
N ASN A 239 4.69 -8.31 24.47
CA ASN A 239 4.24 -9.70 24.23
C ASN A 239 3.01 -9.77 23.30
N ILE A 240 2.97 -8.90 22.28
CA ILE A 240 1.88 -8.86 21.30
C ILE A 240 2.12 -9.94 20.24
N GLU A 241 1.08 -10.69 19.89
CA GLU A 241 1.15 -11.65 18.77
C GLU A 241 1.24 -10.90 17.44
N VAL A 242 2.28 -11.16 16.63
CA VAL A 242 2.43 -10.56 15.31
C VAL A 242 2.36 -11.63 14.23
N ARG A 243 1.47 -11.43 13.25
CA ARG A 243 1.40 -12.24 12.03
C ARG A 243 1.65 -11.36 10.81
N LEU A 244 2.72 -11.66 10.08
CA LEU A 244 3.11 -10.93 8.88
C LEU A 244 2.89 -11.77 7.63
N LEU A 245 1.97 -11.33 6.77
CA LEU A 245 1.68 -11.92 5.46
C LEU A 245 2.24 -11.00 4.37
N VAL A 246 3.29 -11.46 3.68
CA VAL A 246 3.96 -10.71 2.60
C VAL A 246 3.69 -11.40 1.27
N SER A 247 3.51 -10.66 0.17
CA SER A 247 3.46 -11.28 -1.15
C SER A 247 4.82 -11.82 -1.59
N CYS A 248 4.79 -12.95 -2.26
CA CYS A 248 5.93 -13.48 -3.01
C CYS A 248 5.64 -13.19 -4.49
N TRP A 249 6.38 -12.29 -5.13
CA TRP A 249 6.16 -11.96 -6.54
C TRP A 249 7.48 -11.65 -7.24
N GLU A 250 7.45 -11.46 -8.55
CA GLU A 250 8.66 -11.36 -9.38
C GLU A 250 9.59 -10.20 -9.00
N GLN A 251 9.06 -9.15 -8.36
CA GLN A 251 9.82 -7.98 -7.93
C GLN A 251 10.18 -8.01 -6.43
N THR A 252 9.84 -9.07 -5.71
CA THR A 252 10.17 -9.19 -4.27
C THR A 252 11.68 -9.13 -4.07
N HIS A 253 12.14 -8.10 -3.37
CA HIS A 253 13.56 -7.92 -3.09
C HIS A 253 14.12 -9.08 -2.23
N PRO A 254 15.30 -9.66 -2.54
CA PRO A 254 15.85 -10.78 -1.78
C PRO A 254 16.02 -10.51 -0.27
N LEU A 255 16.39 -9.28 0.11
CA LEU A 255 16.53 -8.90 1.52
C LEU A 255 15.21 -8.92 2.31
N THR A 256 14.04 -8.91 1.65
CA THR A 256 12.74 -9.09 2.32
C THR A 256 12.76 -10.35 3.18
N PHE A 257 13.29 -11.46 2.65
CA PHE A 257 13.39 -12.71 3.40
C PHE A 257 14.29 -12.59 4.63
N ASN A 258 15.40 -11.86 4.53
CA ASN A 258 16.35 -11.67 5.62
C ASN A 258 15.72 -10.82 6.74
N PHE A 259 15.02 -9.73 6.40
CA PHE A 259 14.36 -8.88 7.39
C PHE A 259 13.20 -9.59 8.08
N VAL A 260 12.38 -10.32 7.33
CA VAL A 260 11.29 -11.12 7.91
C VAL A 260 11.85 -12.24 8.79
N TRP A 261 12.94 -12.90 8.36
CA TRP A 261 13.62 -13.92 9.18
C TRP A 261 14.15 -13.30 10.48
N SER A 262 14.76 -12.11 10.42
CA SER A 262 15.24 -11.40 11.60
C SER A 262 14.15 -11.13 12.63
N LEU A 263 12.93 -10.75 12.21
CA LEU A 263 11.79 -10.61 13.11
C LEU A 263 11.41 -11.96 13.74
N LYS A 264 11.29 -13.00 12.92
CA LYS A 264 10.90 -14.35 13.38
C LYS A 264 11.88 -14.90 14.42
N THR A 265 13.18 -14.69 14.23
CA THR A 265 14.22 -15.18 15.15
C THR A 265 14.16 -14.56 16.54
N LEU A 266 13.55 -13.38 16.72
CA LEU A 266 13.42 -12.75 18.03
C LEU A 266 12.60 -13.59 19.01
N CYS A 267 11.63 -14.35 18.51
CA CYS A 267 10.71 -15.13 19.35
C CYS A 267 11.05 -16.62 19.45
N MET A 268 12.11 -17.11 18.80
CA MET A 268 12.35 -18.57 18.72
C MET A 268 12.63 -19.22 20.09
N GLU A 269 13.32 -18.50 20.98
CA GLU A 269 13.72 -18.98 22.31
C GLU A 269 12.95 -18.31 23.46
N LEU A 270 11.96 -17.47 23.13
CA LEU A 270 11.19 -16.70 24.12
C LEU A 270 9.76 -17.25 24.23
N ALA A 271 9.46 -17.91 25.36
CA ALA A 271 8.17 -18.57 25.59
C ALA A 271 6.94 -17.64 25.47
N ASN A 272 7.10 -16.34 25.75
CA ASN A 272 6.02 -15.34 25.72
C ASN A 272 6.06 -14.43 24.48
N CYS A 273 6.76 -14.82 23.43
CA CYS A 273 6.91 -14.05 22.19
C CYS A 273 6.25 -14.82 21.04
N SER A 274 5.37 -14.16 20.27
CA SER A 274 4.69 -14.80 19.13
C SER A 274 4.88 -13.98 17.86
N MET A 275 5.80 -14.43 17.01
CA MET A 275 6.04 -13.87 15.68
C MET A 275 5.92 -14.95 14.63
N GLU A 276 4.89 -14.87 13.80
CA GLU A 276 4.74 -15.71 12.63
C GLU A 276 4.85 -14.88 11.34
N ALA A 277 5.51 -15.45 10.34
CA ALA A 277 5.57 -14.86 9.01
C ALA A 277 5.31 -15.91 7.93
N LYS A 278 4.48 -15.53 6.96
CA LYS A 278 4.16 -16.35 5.80
C LYS A 278 4.19 -15.52 4.52
N PHE A 279 4.44 -16.20 3.41
CA PHE A 279 4.46 -15.64 2.08
C PHE A 279 3.26 -16.11 1.27
N PHE A 280 2.52 -15.17 0.71
CA PHE A 280 1.45 -15.46 -0.23
C PHE A 280 2.06 -15.75 -1.59
N SER A 281 1.97 -17.00 -2.04
CA SER A 281 2.51 -17.43 -3.33
C SER A 281 1.47 -17.24 -4.43
N PRO A 282 1.88 -16.74 -5.61
CA PRO A 282 1.00 -16.64 -6.76
C PRO A 282 0.72 -18.04 -7.28
N ARG A 283 -0.40 -18.19 -7.97
CA ARG A 283 -0.73 -19.43 -8.68
C ARG A 283 0.13 -19.51 -9.93
N GLU A 284 0.91 -20.57 -10.03
CA GLU A 284 1.60 -20.91 -11.26
C GLU A 284 0.60 -21.59 -12.21
N GLN A 285 0.39 -20.98 -13.37
CA GLN A 285 -0.42 -21.57 -14.45
C GLN A 285 0.40 -22.62 -15.21
N ARG A 286 -0.29 -23.40 -16.06
CA ARG A 286 0.33 -24.49 -16.83
C ARG A 286 1.42 -24.01 -17.80
N ASP A 287 1.37 -22.75 -18.20
CA ASP A 287 2.34 -22.07 -19.06
C ASP A 287 3.51 -21.44 -18.29
N GLY A 288 3.57 -21.62 -16.96
CA GLY A 288 4.57 -21.03 -16.08
C GLY A 288 4.29 -19.58 -15.68
N THR A 289 3.18 -18.98 -16.12
CA THR A 289 2.81 -17.61 -15.71
C THR A 289 2.35 -17.58 -14.26
N LEU A 290 2.84 -16.61 -13.49
CA LEU A 290 2.43 -16.39 -12.10
C LEU A 290 1.23 -15.43 -12.07
N GLN A 291 0.10 -15.91 -11.54
CA GLN A 291 -1.12 -15.12 -11.42
C GLN A 291 -1.61 -15.07 -9.97
N GLY A 292 -2.14 -13.91 -9.54
CA GLY A 292 -2.76 -13.77 -8.22
C GLY A 292 -1.79 -13.26 -7.16
N ILE A 293 -1.35 -12.02 -7.33
CA ILE A 293 -0.56 -11.28 -6.33
C ILE A 293 -1.51 -10.81 -5.21
N ASN A 294 -1.08 -10.95 -3.95
CA ASN A 294 -1.75 -10.30 -2.82
C ASN A 294 -1.23 -8.86 -2.68
N HIS A 295 -2.03 -7.92 -3.15
CA HIS A 295 -1.67 -6.51 -3.24
C HIS A 295 -2.31 -5.68 -2.11
N ASN A 296 -2.78 -6.36 -1.06
CA ASN A 296 -3.33 -5.74 0.13
C ASN A 296 -2.30 -4.87 0.85
N ARG A 297 -2.76 -3.78 1.46
CA ARG A 297 -1.95 -2.86 2.28
C ARG A 297 -2.71 -2.46 3.52
N PHE A 298 -2.81 -3.39 4.47
CA PHE A 298 -3.53 -3.15 5.70
C PHE A 298 -2.90 -3.83 6.90
N MET A 299 -3.24 -3.32 8.07
CA MET A 299 -2.94 -3.88 9.37
C MET A 299 -4.22 -3.91 10.21
N VAL A 300 -4.45 -5.01 10.92
CA VAL A 300 -5.58 -5.18 11.83
C VAL A 300 -5.10 -5.66 13.20
N THR A 301 -5.68 -5.11 14.24
CA THR A 301 -5.38 -5.40 15.65
C THR A 301 -6.66 -5.81 16.37
N ASP A 302 -6.58 -6.04 17.68
CA ASP A 302 -7.76 -6.33 18.49
C ASP A 302 -8.70 -5.13 18.69
N SER A 303 -8.28 -3.91 18.36
CA SER A 303 -9.08 -2.70 18.58
C SER A 303 -9.16 -1.75 17.38
N ALA A 304 -8.33 -1.93 16.35
CA ALA A 304 -8.29 -1.00 15.22
C ALA A 304 -7.80 -1.65 13.92
N VAL A 305 -8.17 -1.02 12.81
CA VAL A 305 -7.70 -1.31 11.44
C VAL A 305 -7.01 -0.08 10.86
N TYR A 306 -5.88 -0.28 10.19
CA TYR A 306 -5.27 0.68 9.28
C TYR A 306 -5.33 0.12 7.85
N ILE A 307 -5.86 0.91 6.91
CA ILE A 307 -5.83 0.62 5.47
C ILE A 307 -5.09 1.77 4.80
N GLY A 308 -4.02 1.47 4.07
CA GLY A 308 -3.17 2.46 3.42
C GLY A 308 -2.92 2.17 1.95
N ASN A 309 -2.13 3.04 1.33
CA ASN A 309 -1.69 2.90 -0.05
C ASN A 309 -0.23 2.47 -0.20
N PHE A 310 0.49 2.26 0.91
CA PHE A 310 1.90 1.86 0.89
C PHE A 310 2.16 0.45 1.37
N ASP A 311 3.14 -0.16 0.73
CA ASP A 311 3.90 -1.27 1.25
C ASP A 311 4.89 -0.79 2.32
N TRP A 312 5.41 -1.71 3.13
CA TRP A 312 6.24 -1.33 4.29
C TRP A 312 7.70 -1.23 3.88
N VAL A 313 7.94 -0.26 2.99
CA VAL A 313 9.23 0.07 2.39
C VAL A 313 9.59 1.51 2.72
N GLY A 314 10.81 1.76 3.20
CA GLY A 314 11.19 3.07 3.74
C GLY A 314 11.10 4.23 2.72
N ASN A 315 11.35 3.95 1.45
CA ASN A 315 11.20 4.95 0.37
C ASN A 315 9.76 5.43 0.20
N GLU A 316 8.76 4.57 0.43
CA GLU A 316 7.36 4.92 0.18
C GLU A 316 6.89 6.04 1.10
N PHE A 317 7.15 5.91 2.40
CA PHE A 317 6.80 6.94 3.38
C PHE A 317 7.67 8.21 3.29
N THR A 318 8.83 8.13 2.63
CA THR A 318 9.77 9.26 2.56
C THR A 318 9.51 10.14 1.34
N PHE A 319 9.17 9.53 0.20
CA PHE A 319 9.12 10.25 -1.08
C PHE A 319 7.74 10.19 -1.75
N ASN A 320 6.94 9.17 -1.47
CA ASN A 320 5.70 8.95 -2.21
C ASN A 320 4.52 9.63 -1.53
N ALA A 321 3.57 10.07 -2.36
CA ALA A 321 2.29 10.59 -1.91
C ALA A 321 1.28 9.46 -1.74
N GLY A 322 0.70 9.37 -0.55
CA GLY A 322 -0.20 8.30 -0.14
C GLY A 322 -1.25 8.82 0.81
N ALA A 323 -2.33 8.04 0.96
CA ALA A 323 -3.33 8.28 1.97
C ALA A 323 -3.61 6.98 2.73
N GLY A 324 -4.03 7.12 3.98
CA GLY A 324 -4.47 6.02 4.81
C GLY A 324 -5.72 6.37 5.58
N ILE A 325 -6.36 5.35 6.13
CA ILE A 325 -7.49 5.49 7.04
C ILE A 325 -7.30 4.56 8.23
N VAL A 326 -7.56 5.10 9.42
CA VAL A 326 -7.61 4.33 10.66
C VAL A 326 -9.05 4.28 11.14
N ILE A 327 -9.48 3.09 11.56
CA ILE A 327 -10.81 2.85 12.11
C ILE A 327 -10.63 2.11 13.43
N ASN A 328 -10.93 2.80 14.52
CA ASN A 328 -10.95 2.25 15.87
C ASN A 328 -12.34 1.68 16.16
N GLN A 329 -12.37 0.49 16.75
CA GLN A 329 -13.59 -0.07 17.32
C GLN A 329 -13.76 0.47 18.74
N ALA A 330 -14.92 1.08 19.02
CA ALA A 330 -15.19 1.58 20.36
C ALA A 330 -15.33 0.41 21.36
N GLU A 331 -14.79 0.57 22.57
CA GLU A 331 -14.93 -0.43 23.63
C GLU A 331 -16.41 -0.59 24.05
N GLY A 332 -16.82 -1.81 24.37
CA GLY A 332 -18.17 -2.10 24.91
C GLY A 332 -19.26 -2.46 23.90
N VAL A 333 -18.93 -2.64 22.61
CA VAL A 333 -19.89 -3.10 21.59
C VAL A 333 -20.19 -4.59 21.80
N LYS A 334 -21.31 -4.89 22.48
CA LYS A 334 -21.91 -6.24 22.62
C LYS A 334 -23.00 -6.48 21.57
N GLU A 335 -22.87 -5.93 20.37
CA GLU A 335 -23.86 -6.15 19.33
C GLU A 335 -23.59 -7.45 18.57
N LYS A 336 -24.65 -8.13 18.13
CA LYS A 336 -24.56 -9.37 17.34
C LYS A 336 -23.96 -9.17 15.94
N ASN A 337 -23.70 -7.93 15.53
CA ASN A 337 -23.22 -7.57 14.20
C ASN A 337 -21.69 -7.59 14.15
N SER A 338 -21.13 -8.18 13.09
CA SER A 338 -19.67 -8.18 12.90
C SER A 338 -19.16 -6.76 12.65
N THR A 339 -18.26 -6.32 13.52
CA THR A 339 -17.59 -5.03 13.40
C THR A 339 -16.68 -5.02 12.17
N LEU A 340 -16.33 -3.82 11.69
CA LEU A 340 -15.40 -3.69 10.56
C LEU A 340 -14.04 -4.35 10.86
N VAL A 341 -13.56 -4.21 12.10
CA VAL A 341 -12.31 -4.83 12.57
C VAL A 341 -12.38 -6.35 12.44
N GLU A 342 -13.50 -6.97 12.86
CA GLU A 342 -13.72 -8.41 12.72
C GLU A 342 -13.81 -8.84 11.26
N GLN A 343 -14.44 -8.05 10.38
CA GLN A 343 -14.51 -8.36 8.95
C GLN A 343 -13.14 -8.34 8.27
N VAL A 344 -12.31 -7.34 8.58
CA VAL A 344 -10.94 -7.23 8.05
C VAL A 344 -10.05 -8.32 8.64
N ARG A 345 -10.20 -8.64 9.93
CA ARG A 345 -9.53 -9.79 10.56
C ARG A 345 -9.91 -11.10 9.87
N ALA A 346 -11.19 -11.34 9.62
CA ALA A 346 -11.65 -12.54 8.94
C ALA A 346 -11.08 -12.64 7.52
N ALA A 347 -10.96 -11.52 6.81
CA ALA A 347 -10.30 -11.48 5.50
C ALA A 347 -8.81 -11.87 5.61
N PHE A 348 -8.09 -11.34 6.60
CA PHE A 348 -6.71 -11.73 6.88
C PHE A 348 -6.59 -13.24 7.19
N GLU A 349 -7.39 -13.75 8.13
CA GLU A 349 -7.33 -15.14 8.58
C GLU A 349 -7.66 -16.11 7.44
N ARG A 350 -8.67 -15.80 6.61
CA ARG A 350 -8.97 -16.57 5.39
C ARG A 350 -7.73 -16.73 4.51
N ASP A 351 -6.97 -15.66 4.34
CA ASP A 351 -5.79 -15.65 3.47
C ASP A 351 -4.59 -16.34 4.16
N TRP A 352 -4.43 -16.11 5.46
CA TRP A 352 -3.41 -16.72 6.32
C TRP A 352 -3.47 -18.25 6.37
N TYR A 353 -4.68 -18.81 6.44
CA TYR A 353 -4.95 -20.24 6.45
C TYR A 353 -5.18 -20.83 5.06
N SER A 354 -5.06 -20.03 4.00
CA SER A 354 -5.23 -20.51 2.63
C SER A 354 -4.06 -21.39 2.17
N ARG A 355 -4.33 -22.29 1.23
CA ARG A 355 -3.30 -23.15 0.59
C ARG A 355 -2.22 -22.37 -0.19
N HIS A 356 -2.51 -21.12 -0.54
CA HIS A 356 -1.63 -20.21 -1.27
C HIS A 356 -0.57 -19.57 -0.37
N THR A 357 -0.75 -19.67 0.94
CA THR A 357 0.15 -19.10 1.92
C THR A 357 1.14 -20.15 2.41
N LYS A 358 2.44 -19.84 2.35
CA LYS A 358 3.54 -20.73 2.75
C LYS A 358 4.33 -20.13 3.89
N SER A 359 4.57 -20.92 4.94
CA SER A 359 5.41 -20.49 6.06
C SER A 359 6.87 -20.32 5.62
N LEU A 360 7.52 -19.30 6.20
CA LEU A 360 8.94 -19.08 5.99
C LEU A 360 9.76 -20.23 6.61
N GLN A 361 10.52 -20.95 5.78
CA GLN A 361 11.40 -22.05 6.17
C GLN A 361 12.87 -21.63 6.05
N ALA A 362 13.71 -22.08 6.99
CA ALA A 362 15.15 -21.89 6.89
C ALA A 362 15.66 -22.53 5.58
N ASN A 363 16.53 -21.82 4.86
CA ASN A 363 17.25 -22.33 3.68
C ASN A 363 16.40 -22.72 2.46
N LYS A 364 15.10 -22.39 2.42
CA LYS A 364 14.30 -22.53 1.19
C LYS A 364 14.05 -21.17 0.56
N ILE A 365 14.64 -20.97 -0.61
CA ILE A 365 14.36 -19.82 -1.48
C ILE A 365 12.90 -19.94 -1.95
N PRO A 366 12.03 -18.96 -1.65
CA PRO A 366 10.66 -18.99 -2.14
C PRO A 366 10.62 -18.89 -3.66
N VAL A 367 9.69 -19.63 -4.27
CA VAL A 367 9.63 -19.88 -5.73
C VAL A 367 9.65 -18.58 -6.54
N CYS A 368 9.04 -17.50 -6.04
CA CYS A 368 8.95 -16.23 -6.74
C CYS A 368 10.31 -15.56 -7.04
N ASN A 369 11.40 -15.95 -6.37
CA ASN A 369 12.71 -15.31 -6.55
C ASN A 369 13.75 -16.18 -7.28
N LYS A 370 13.35 -17.35 -7.79
CA LYS A 370 14.28 -18.26 -8.50
C LYS A 370 14.93 -17.61 -9.72
N HIS A 371 14.20 -16.80 -10.48
CA HIS A 371 14.72 -16.16 -11.70
C HIS A 371 15.73 -15.04 -11.42
N GLN A 372 15.45 -14.15 -10.46
CA GLN A 372 16.40 -13.07 -10.11
C GLN A 372 17.67 -13.62 -9.44
N LEU A 373 17.55 -14.64 -8.58
CA LEU A 373 18.72 -15.24 -7.92
C LEU A 373 19.62 -15.98 -8.90
N ASN A 374 19.07 -16.62 -9.94
CA ASN A 374 19.85 -17.21 -11.02
C ASN A 374 20.60 -16.13 -11.82
N GLN A 375 19.99 -14.97 -12.08
CA GLN A 375 20.67 -13.84 -12.74
C GLN A 375 21.80 -13.25 -11.87
N LEU A 376 21.57 -13.10 -10.56
CA LEU A 376 22.61 -12.69 -9.60
C LEU A 376 23.75 -13.71 -9.48
N ALA A 377 23.45 -15.01 -9.60
CA ALA A 377 24.45 -16.07 -9.65
C ALA A 377 25.28 -16.02 -10.95
N HIS A 378 24.65 -15.74 -12.09
CA HIS A 378 25.38 -15.53 -13.36
C HIS A 378 26.28 -14.29 -13.34
N LEU A 379 25.86 -13.21 -12.67
CA LEU A 379 26.69 -12.01 -12.48
C LEU A 379 27.91 -12.26 -11.58
N LYS A 380 27.81 -13.16 -10.59
CA LYS A 380 28.97 -13.58 -9.78
C LYS A 380 29.97 -14.47 -10.55
N ILE A 381 29.51 -15.22 -11.54
CA ILE A 381 30.38 -16.06 -12.39
C ILE A 381 31.09 -15.23 -13.47
N ALA A 382 30.60 -14.04 -13.78
CA ALA A 382 31.16 -13.14 -14.79
C ALA A 382 32.24 -12.16 -14.28
N GLN A 383 32.61 -12.19 -12.99
CA GLN A 383 33.79 -11.49 -12.50
C GLN A 383 35.02 -12.40 -12.65
N PRO A 384 36.04 -12.04 -13.46
CA PRO A 384 37.26 -12.82 -13.52
C PRO A 384 38.00 -12.73 -12.19
N THR A 385 38.28 -13.88 -11.61
CA THR A 385 39.29 -14.06 -10.57
C THR A 385 40.63 -13.55 -11.10
N GLU A 386 41.11 -12.41 -10.60
CA GLU A 386 42.52 -12.05 -10.74
C GLU A 386 43.34 -13.13 -10.04
N SER A 387 44.00 -13.95 -10.83
CA SER A 387 44.99 -14.90 -10.36
C SER A 387 46.19 -14.12 -9.82
N SER A 388 46.49 -14.33 -8.54
CA SER A 388 47.73 -13.91 -7.91
C SER A 388 48.92 -14.60 -8.59
N GLY A 389 49.49 -13.94 -9.60
CA GLY A 389 50.76 -14.31 -10.21
C GLY A 389 51.90 -13.98 -9.24
N SER A 390 52.43 -15.00 -8.59
CA SER A 390 53.72 -15.01 -7.92
C SER A 390 54.83 -14.46 -8.82
N LYS A 391 55.47 -13.37 -8.41
CA LYS A 391 56.82 -13.01 -8.87
C LYS A 391 57.74 -12.89 -7.66
N GLU A 392 58.53 -13.93 -7.47
CA GLU A 392 59.76 -13.90 -6.68
C GLU A 392 60.69 -12.80 -7.23
N SER A 393 61.27 -12.03 -6.32
CA SER A 393 62.39 -11.14 -6.61
C SER A 393 63.65 -11.78 -6.01
N PRO A 394 64.74 -11.97 -6.76
CA PRO A 394 65.96 -12.56 -6.22
C PRO A 394 66.79 -11.51 -5.46
N ASN A 395 67.45 -11.98 -4.40
CA ASN A 395 68.45 -11.27 -3.61
C ASN A 395 69.52 -10.59 -4.48
N GLY A 396 70.00 -9.43 -3.99
CA GLY A 396 70.96 -8.59 -4.70
C GLY A 396 72.41 -9.10 -4.70
N SER A 397 73.27 -8.35 -5.39
CA SER A 397 74.72 -8.28 -5.18
C SER A 397 75.29 -7.03 -5.87
N LEU A 398 76.07 -6.28 -5.09
CA LEU A 398 76.90 -5.08 -5.36
C LEU A 398 76.19 -3.74 -5.52
#